data_AF-A0A956Y518-F1
#
_entry.id   AF-A0A956Y518-F1
#
_cell.length_a   1.000
_cell.length_b   1.000
_cell.length_c   1.000
_cell.angle_alpha   90.00
_cell.angle_beta   90.00
_cell.angle_gamma   90.00
#
_symmetry.space_group_name_H-M   'P 1'
#
loop_
_entity.id
_entity.type
_entity.pdbx_description
1 polymer ?
#
loop_
_entity_poly.entity_id
_entity_poly.type
_entity_poly.pdbx_seq_one_letter_code
_entity_poly.pdbx_strand_id
1 'polypeptide(L)'
;MAALKYKSTVNQSRIAVLGMFFINGALMATWISRIPQIQDTLGLSEGQLGIVLLGLSAGVLTALSLAGGLVARYGSRRVTVTAAFV
;
A
#
# COMPACT_ATOMS: atom_id res chain seq x y z
N MET A 1 4.30 1.70 -36.67
CA MET A 1 4.55 0.68 -35.62
C MET A 1 4.68 1.28 -34.21
N ALA A 2 5.34 2.43 -34.01
CA ALA A 2 5.49 3.08 -32.68
C ALA A 2 4.17 3.49 -31.99
N ALA A 3 3.18 3.98 -32.75
CA ALA A 3 1.89 4.43 -32.20
C ALA A 3 1.03 3.29 -31.61
N LEU A 4 1.10 2.08 -32.16
CA LEU A 4 0.41 0.91 -31.62
C LEU A 4 1.04 0.44 -30.30
N LYS A 5 2.38 0.51 -30.20
CA LYS A 5 3.13 0.20 -28.98
C LYS A 5 2.82 1.19 -27.86
N TYR A 6 2.72 2.48 -28.18
CA TYR A 6 2.34 3.54 -27.24
C TYR A 6 0.94 3.30 -26.64
N LYS A 7 -0.06 3.02 -27.49
CA LYS A 7 -1.45 2.77 -27.05
C LYS A 7 -1.56 1.53 -26.15
N SER A 8 -0.82 0.47 -26.48
CA SER A 8 -0.77 -0.77 -25.70
C SER A 8 -0.15 -0.56 -24.30
N THR A 9 0.98 0.15 -24.21
CA THR A 9 1.64 0.44 -22.94
C THR A 9 0.76 1.30 -22.03
N VAL A 10 0.07 2.31 -22.57
CA VAL A 10 -0.84 3.15 -21.78
C VAL A 10 -1.99 2.31 -21.18
N ASN A 11 -2.53 1.37 -21.95
CA ASN A 11 -3.59 0.49 -21.45
C ASN A 11 -3.07 -0.45 -20.34
N GLN A 12 -1.89 -1.05 -20.53
CA GLN A 12 -1.28 -1.91 -19.53
C GLN A 12 -0.93 -1.17 -18.23
N SER A 13 -0.39 0.05 -18.32
CA SER A 13 -0.10 0.88 -17.15
C SER A 13 -1.37 1.22 -16.36
N ARG A 14 -2.49 1.50 -17.05
CA ARG A 14 -3.77 1.77 -16.38
C ARG A 14 -4.30 0.54 -15.65
N ILE A 15 -4.24 -0.63 -16.27
CA ILE A 15 -4.64 -1.90 -15.64
C ILE A 15 -3.77 -2.19 -14.42
N ALA A 16 -2.45 -1.98 -14.51
CA ALA A 16 -1.53 -2.17 -13.39
C ALA A 16 -1.86 -1.23 -12.21
N VAL A 17 -2.10 0.06 -12.48
CA VAL A 17 -2.48 1.02 -11.44
C VAL A 17 -3.82 0.66 -10.81
N LEU A 18 -4.83 0.27 -11.61
CA LEU A 18 -6.12 -0.21 -11.10
C LEU A 18 -5.96 -1.44 -10.22
N GLY A 19 -5.13 -2.40 -10.64
CA GLY A 19 -4.80 -3.59 -9.85
C GLY A 19 -4.16 -3.21 -8.51
N MET A 20 -3.23 -2.26 -8.49
CA MET A 20 -2.63 -1.78 -7.24
C MET A 20 -3.64 -1.10 -6.32
N PHE A 21 -4.53 -0.26 -6.85
CA PHE A 21 -5.61 0.33 -6.04
C PHE A 21 -6.55 -0.72 -5.47
N PHE A 22 -6.92 -1.72 -6.26
CA PHE A 22 -7.76 -2.82 -5.82
C PHE A 22 -7.09 -3.62 -4.69
N ILE A 23 -5.82 -4.00 -4.85
CA ILE A 23 -5.05 -4.73 -3.83
C ILE A 23 -4.96 -3.92 -2.53
N ASN A 24 -4.62 -2.63 -2.61
CA ASN A 24 -4.54 -1.77 -1.44
C ASN A 24 -5.90 -1.63 -0.74
N GLY A 25 -6.98 -1.44 -1.49
CA GLY A 25 -8.33 -1.39 -0.95
C GLY A 25 -8.76 -2.69 -0.27
N ALA A 26 -8.50 -3.83 -0.92
CA ALA A 26 -8.81 -5.16 -0.38
C ALA A 26 -8.02 -5.46 0.90
N LEU A 27 -6.73 -5.13 0.93
CA LEU A 27 -5.88 -5.27 2.11
C LEU A 27 -6.44 -4.43 3.27
N MET A 28 -6.76 -3.15 3.00
CA MET A 28 -7.23 -2.24 4.03
C MET A 28 -8.61 -2.62 4.57
N ALA A 29 -9.54 -3.03 3.70
CA ALA A 29 -10.84 -3.56 4.12
C ALA A 29 -10.70 -4.83 4.97
N THR A 30 -9.77 -5.72 4.60
CA THR A 30 -9.48 -6.95 5.37
C THR A 30 -8.91 -6.63 6.74
N TRP A 31 -7.99 -5.66 6.84
CA TRP A 31 -7.40 -5.25 8.11
C TRP A 31 -8.43 -4.53 9.01
N ILE A 32 -9.13 -3.52 8.50
CA ILE A 32 -10.10 -2.73 9.27
C ILE A 32 -11.18 -3.62 9.88
N SER A 33 -11.74 -4.54 9.09
CA SER A 33 -12.80 -5.46 9.54
C SER A 33 -12.34 -6.42 10.66
N ARG A 34 -11.03 -6.63 10.83
CA ARG A 34 -10.44 -7.49 11.87
C ARG A 34 -10.01 -6.73 13.11
N ILE A 35 -10.00 -5.40 13.12
CA ILE A 35 -9.56 -4.61 14.28
C ILE A 35 -10.29 -5.02 15.58
N PRO A 36 -11.64 -5.17 15.61
CA PRO A 36 -12.34 -5.57 16.83
C PRO A 36 -11.88 -6.96 17.31
N GLN A 37 -11.78 -7.92 16.38
CA GLN A 37 -11.32 -9.27 16.70
C GLN A 37 -9.88 -9.27 17.25
N ILE A 38 -8.98 -8.45 16.68
CA ILE A 38 -7.59 -8.33 17.15
C ILE A 38 -7.56 -7.70 18.55
N GLN A 39 -8.34 -6.65 18.78
CA GLN A 39 -8.46 -5.99 20.07
C GLN A 39 -8.91 -6.99 21.15
N ASP A 40 -9.95 -7.78 20.87
CA ASP A 40 -10.49 -8.78 21.79
C ASP A 40 -9.50 -9.93 22.02
N THR A 41 -8.89 -10.46 20.96
CA THR A 41 -7.95 -11.60 21.03
C THR A 41 -6.70 -11.26 21.84
N LEU A 42 -6.22 -10.02 21.72
CA LEU A 42 -5.04 -9.53 22.44
C LEU A 42 -5.39 -8.88 23.78
N GLY A 43 -6.68 -8.77 24.14
CA GLY A 43 -7.14 -8.14 25.38
C GLY A 43 -6.73 -6.68 25.51
N LEU A 44 -6.66 -5.95 24.39
CA LEU A 44 -6.17 -4.56 24.39
C LEU A 44 -7.22 -3.61 24.94
N SER A 45 -6.81 -2.70 25.82
CA SER A 45 -7.62 -1.54 26.16
C SER A 45 -7.74 -0.58 24.97
N GLU A 46 -8.75 0.28 24.96
CA GLU A 46 -8.94 1.28 23.91
C GLU A 46 -7.71 2.19 23.75
N GLY A 47 -7.07 2.56 24.87
CA GLY A 47 -5.85 3.36 24.86
C GLY A 47 -4.65 2.63 24.23
N GLN A 48 -4.50 1.34 24.49
CA GLN A 48 -3.46 0.51 23.87
C GLN A 48 -3.70 0.34 22.37
N LEU A 49 -4.94 0.09 21.95
CA LEU A 49 -5.29 0.07 20.53
C LEU A 49 -4.99 1.42 19.87
N GLY A 50 -5.32 2.53 20.54
CA GLY A 50 -4.97 3.87 20.08
C GLY A 50 -3.46 4.02 19.81
N ILE A 51 -2.60 3.55 20.72
CA ILE A 51 -1.14 3.57 20.53
C ILE A 51 -0.72 2.71 19.33
N VAL A 52 -1.32 1.54 19.13
CA VAL A 52 -1.06 0.68 17.97
C VAL A 52 -1.41 1.41 16.66
N LEU A 53 -2.56 2.09 16.62
CA LEU A 53 -3.00 2.89 15.47
C LEU A 53 -2.12 4.13 15.23
N LEU A 54 -1.60 4.74 16.29
CA LEU A 54 -0.59 5.80 16.18
C LEU A 54 0.72 5.26 15.57
N GLY A 55 1.14 4.07 15.99
CA GLY A 55 2.28 3.37 15.39
C GLY A 55 2.11 3.15 13.88
N LEU A 56 0.90 2.76 13.45
CA LEU A 56 0.56 2.65 12.02
C LEU A 56 0.71 4.00 11.30
N SER A 57 0.21 5.08 11.90
CA SER A 57 0.36 6.43 11.33
C SER A 57 1.82 6.85 11.18
N ALA A 58 2.65 6.60 12.20
CA ALA A 58 4.09 6.85 12.14
C ALA A 58 4.79 6.00 11.06
N GLY A 59 4.39 4.74 10.92
CA GLY A 59 4.85 3.85 9.87
C GLY A 59 4.56 4.39 8.47
N VAL A 60 3.35 4.92 8.24
CA VAL A 60 2.97 5.53 6.94
C VAL A 60 3.84 6.74 6.62
N LEU A 61 4.05 7.66 7.57
CA LEU A 61 4.90 8.84 7.36
C LEU A 61 6.34 8.45 7.02
N THR A 62 6.86 7.44 7.72
CA THR A 62 8.20 6.89 7.45
C THR A 62 8.25 6.26 6.06
N ALA A 63 7.25 5.46 5.70
CA ALA A 63 7.17 4.81 4.39
C ALA A 63 7.07 5.83 3.24
N LEU A 64 6.28 6.90 3.38
CA LEU A 64 6.17 7.98 2.38
C LEU A 64 7.52 8.67 2.15
N SER A 65 8.23 8.97 3.22
CA SER A 65 9.55 9.62 3.17
C SER A 65 10.57 8.73 2.44
N LEU A 66 10.57 7.42 2.75
CA LEU A 66 11.45 6.44 2.11
C LEU A 66 11.07 6.19 0.65
N ALA A 67 9.76 6.11 0.35
CA ALA A 67 9.25 5.84 -0.99
C ALA A 67 9.72 6.90 -1.99
N GLY A 68 9.70 8.19 -1.62
CA GLY A 68 10.20 9.26 -2.48
C GLY A 68 11.66 9.05 -2.89
N GLY A 69 12.54 8.75 -1.93
CA GLY A 69 13.96 8.48 -2.19
C GLY A 69 14.20 7.20 -3.00
N LEU A 70 13.47 6.12 -2.69
CA LEU A 70 13.56 4.86 -3.42
C LEU A 70 13.08 5.00 -4.86
N VAL A 71 11.97 5.70 -5.10
CA VAL A 71 11.44 5.94 -6.43
C VAL A 71 12.39 6.82 -7.24
N ALA A 72 13.00 7.84 -6.63
CA ALA A 72 13.98 8.69 -7.32
C ALA A 72 15.24 7.91 -7.75
N ARG A 73 15.69 6.94 -6.95
CA ARG A 73 16.90 6.13 -7.23
C ARG A 73 16.64 4.93 -8.13
N TYR A 74 15.53 4.22 -7.94
CA TYR A 74 15.27 2.90 -8.56
C TYR A 74 14.11 2.91 -9.56
N GLY A 75 13.39 4.02 -9.68
CA GLY A 75 12.22 4.17 -10.53
C GLY A 75 10.95 3.59 -9.90
N SER A 76 9.80 4.19 -10.24
CA SER A 76 8.50 3.84 -9.65
C SER A 76 8.09 2.38 -9.89
N ARG A 77 8.28 1.86 -11.11
CA ARG A 77 7.86 0.49 -11.46
C ARG A 77 8.48 -0.58 -10.55
N ARG A 78 9.79 -0.51 -10.29
CA ARG A 78 10.47 -1.52 -9.45
C ARG A 78 10.01 -1.40 -8.00
N VAL A 79 9.97 -0.17 -7.48
CA VAL A 79 9.55 0.09 -6.10
C VAL A 79 8.11 -0.35 -5.85
N THR A 80 7.18 -0.02 -6.75
CA THR A 80 5.77 -0.42 -6.63
C THR A 80 5.58 -1.93 -6.69
N VAL A 81 6.30 -2.64 -7.57
CA VAL A 81 6.20 -4.11 -7.66
C VAL A 81 6.76 -4.76 -6.40
N THR A 82 7.93 -4.33 -5.92
CA THR A 82 8.51 -4.88 -4.68
C THR A 82 7.62 -4.59 -3.47
N ALA A 83 7.05 -3.39 -3.39
CA ALA A 83 6.14 -3.01 -2.31
C ALA A 83 4.83 -3.82 -2.30
N ALA A 84 4.44 -4.45 -3.42
CA ALA A 84 3.26 -5.32 -3.46
C ALA A 84 3.49 -6.69 -2.82
N PHE A 85 4.74 -7.08 -2.55
CA PHE A 85 5.12 -8.40 -2.02
C PHE A 85 5.61 -8.37 -0.57
N VAL A 86 5.70 -7.18 0.03
CA VAL A 86 6.11 -6.97 1.43
C VAL A 86 4.87 -6.57 2.23
#